data_AF-A0A973HY24-F1
#
_entry.id   AF-A0A973HY24-F1
#
_cell.length_a   1.000
_cell.length_b   1.000
_cell.length_c   1.000
_cell.angle_alpha   90.00
_cell.angle_beta   90.00
_cell.angle_gamma   90.00
#
_symmetry.space_group_name_H-M   'P 1'
#
loop_
_entity.id
_entity.type
_entity.pdbx_description
1 polymer ?
#
loop_
_entity_poly.entity_id
_entity_poly.type
_entity_poly.pdbx_seq_one_letter_code
_entity_poly.pdbx_strand_id
1 'polypeptide(L)'
;MSELLLEPTSALAIKTELEDGVEKNKKAQHTVDNSWHVLREYTAARIGLGRAGISVPTKHLLDFQLAHAQAQDAVHLPLNIEQLSNDITLENSALKIINVHSKVIDRAHYLQRPDLGRRLNDESIKTLTEHAAAINQSYDVAIVVVDGLSSYAVQKNSPPFLTQLIQRLASQNLMPLPVETYKQPDYRLAPLVVVEQGRVAIGDEVAQLLNAKSVLVLIGERPGLSSPDSLGLYLT
;
A
#
# COMPACT_ATOMS: atom_id res chain seq x y z
N MET A 1 35.90 96.17 0.83
CA MET A 1 36.93 95.65 -0.10
C MET A 1 36.98 94.14 0.07
N SER A 2 36.98 93.44 -1.07
CA SER A 2 37.36 92.04 -1.34
C SER A 2 36.58 90.88 -0.73
N GLU A 3 35.61 90.44 -1.53
CA GLU A 3 35.26 89.07 -2.00
C GLU A 3 36.28 87.90 -1.97
N LEU A 4 35.69 86.67 -2.07
CA LEU A 4 36.17 85.35 -2.59
C LEU A 4 37.02 84.44 -1.65
N LEU A 5 36.85 83.11 -1.46
CA LEU A 5 36.17 81.98 -2.17
C LEU A 5 35.91 80.73 -1.26
N LEU A 6 34.91 79.92 -1.66
CA LEU A 6 34.50 78.52 -1.31
C LEU A 6 35.63 77.46 -1.31
N GLU A 7 35.60 76.20 -0.79
CA GLU A 7 34.80 75.24 0.06
C GLU A 7 35.67 73.92 0.15
N PRO A 8 35.27 72.70 0.64
CA PRO A 8 34.27 72.22 1.65
C PRO A 8 34.81 71.11 2.62
N THR A 9 33.88 70.56 3.42
CA THR A 9 33.79 69.16 3.94
C THR A 9 34.59 68.70 5.18
N SER A 10 33.88 68.49 6.31
CA SER A 10 33.44 67.13 6.69
C SER A 10 32.33 67.21 7.74
N ALA A 11 31.31 66.36 7.55
CA ALA A 11 29.99 66.46 8.16
C ALA A 11 29.95 66.02 9.64
N LEU A 12 29.22 66.79 10.43
CA LEU A 12 28.81 66.47 11.80
C LEU A 12 27.72 65.38 11.74
N ALA A 13 28.07 64.13 12.03
CA ALA A 13 27.11 63.04 12.14
C ALA A 13 26.36 63.13 13.47
N ILE A 14 25.19 63.78 13.45
CA ILE A 14 24.19 63.71 14.51
C ILE A 14 23.65 62.28 14.54
N LYS A 15 23.88 61.57 15.64
CA LYS A 15 23.26 60.27 15.93
C LYS A 15 21.75 60.49 16.06
N THR A 16 20.99 60.06 15.07
CA THR A 16 19.54 59.91 15.18
C THR A 16 19.26 58.61 15.92
N GLU A 17 18.76 58.72 17.15
CA GLU A 17 18.07 57.64 17.84
C GLU A 17 16.78 57.33 17.07
N LEU A 18 16.73 56.18 16.41
CA LEU A 18 15.50 55.53 15.99
C LEU A 18 15.37 54.27 16.86
N GLU A 19 14.51 54.38 17.87
CA GLU A 19 14.00 53.27 18.65
C GLU A 19 13.18 52.34 17.75
N ASP A 20 13.82 51.35 17.13
CA ASP A 20 13.13 50.15 16.65
C ASP A 20 13.34 49.02 17.67
N GLY A 21 12.67 49.17 18.80
CA GLY A 21 12.53 48.14 19.84
C GLY A 21 11.59 47.02 19.40
N VAL A 22 11.94 46.26 18.35
CA VAL A 22 11.40 44.91 18.21
C VAL A 22 12.18 44.03 19.17
N GLU A 23 11.69 43.93 20.41
CA GLU A 23 12.07 42.83 21.30
C GLU A 23 11.81 41.54 20.54
N LYS A 24 12.88 40.91 20.03
CA LYS A 24 12.84 39.53 19.55
C LYS A 24 12.41 38.69 20.73
N ASN A 25 11.11 38.39 20.77
CA ASN A 25 10.47 37.56 21.77
C ASN A 25 11.31 36.28 21.92
N LYS A 26 12.04 36.16 23.03
CA LYS A 26 12.87 34.99 23.36
C LYS A 26 11.93 33.79 23.38
N LYS A 27 11.93 33.00 22.29
CA LYS A 27 11.22 31.73 22.08
C LYS A 27 10.40 31.31 23.30
N ALA A 28 9.18 31.81 23.43
CA ALA A 28 8.23 31.21 24.35
C ALA A 28 7.99 29.79 23.79
N GLN A 29 8.51 28.78 24.49
CA GLN A 29 8.36 27.40 24.08
C GLN A 29 6.89 27.01 24.34
N HIS A 30 6.04 27.27 23.34
CA HIS A 30 4.59 27.05 23.42
C HIS A 30 4.20 25.57 23.44
N THR A 31 5.18 24.67 23.30
CA THR A 31 5.02 23.21 23.35
C THR A 31 5.78 22.64 24.53
N VAL A 32 5.13 21.76 25.29
CA VAL A 32 5.72 20.97 26.37
C VAL A 32 6.03 19.57 25.84
N ASP A 33 7.30 19.18 25.88
CA ASP A 33 7.74 17.83 25.49
C ASP A 33 7.31 16.79 26.53
N ASN A 34 7.18 15.53 26.11
CA ASN A 34 6.83 14.43 27.00
C ASN A 34 8.06 13.55 27.25
N SER A 35 8.42 13.35 28.51
CA SER A 35 9.55 12.49 28.91
C SER A 35 9.41 11.04 28.45
N TRP A 36 8.18 10.57 28.22
CA TRP A 36 7.90 9.23 27.69
C TRP A 36 8.04 9.12 26.17
N HIS A 37 8.53 10.15 25.46
CA HIS A 37 8.79 10.06 24.02
C HIS A 37 9.72 8.90 23.65
N VAL A 38 10.63 8.50 24.54
CA VAL A 38 11.52 7.34 24.38
C VAL A 38 10.72 6.05 24.15
N LEU A 39 9.52 5.93 24.75
CA LEU A 39 8.68 4.73 24.58
C LEU A 39 8.18 4.53 23.14
N ARG A 40 8.25 5.57 22.29
CA ARG A 40 7.88 5.48 20.88
C ARG A 40 8.78 4.54 20.09
N GLU A 41 10.00 4.27 20.56
CA GLU A 41 10.89 3.31 19.90
C GLU A 41 10.32 1.88 19.95
N TYR A 42 9.42 1.60 20.90
CA TYR A 42 8.82 0.28 21.10
C TYR A 42 7.42 0.16 20.48
N THR A 43 6.87 1.20 19.85
CA THR A 43 5.54 1.15 19.26
C THR A 43 5.34 2.14 18.12
N ALA A 44 4.63 1.71 17.08
CA ALA A 44 4.17 2.60 16.02
C ALA A 44 3.02 3.54 16.48
N ALA A 45 2.44 3.31 17.66
CA ALA A 45 1.40 4.17 18.20
C ALA A 45 1.91 5.59 18.47
N ARG A 46 1.06 6.59 18.22
CA ARG A 46 1.39 8.02 18.38
C ARG A 46 1.31 8.45 19.85
N ILE A 47 2.16 7.88 20.70
CA ILE A 47 2.27 8.19 22.14
C ILE A 47 3.39 9.19 22.43
N GLY A 48 3.43 9.77 23.63
CA GLY A 48 4.54 10.62 24.06
C GLY A 48 4.76 11.88 23.21
N LEU A 49 3.70 12.43 22.61
CA LEU A 49 3.77 13.54 21.63
C LEU A 49 3.99 14.93 22.25
N GLY A 50 3.93 15.05 23.58
CA GLY A 50 3.87 16.36 24.23
C GLY A 50 2.53 17.06 24.03
N ARG A 51 2.48 18.37 24.27
CA ARG A 51 1.26 19.19 24.17
C ARG A 51 1.56 20.67 23.93
N ALA A 52 0.65 21.37 23.28
CA ALA A 52 0.57 22.82 23.26
C ALA A 52 -0.69 23.25 24.04
N GLY A 53 -0.53 23.66 25.30
CA GLY A 53 -1.66 23.83 26.21
C GLY A 53 -2.38 22.50 26.48
N ILE A 54 -3.64 22.39 26.04
CA ILE A 54 -4.44 21.15 26.07
C ILE A 54 -4.51 20.43 24.72
N SER A 55 -3.80 20.94 23.70
CA SER A 55 -3.88 20.47 22.32
C SER A 55 -2.63 19.71 21.88
N VAL A 56 -2.73 18.98 20.77
CA VAL A 56 -1.59 18.32 20.12
C VAL A 56 -0.66 19.38 19.50
N PRO A 57 0.68 19.26 19.62
CA PRO A 57 1.59 20.17 18.96
C PRO A 57 1.40 20.18 17.44
N THR A 58 1.53 21.35 16.80
CA THR A 58 1.28 21.54 15.36
C THR A 58 2.02 20.53 14.49
N LYS A 59 3.28 20.20 14.82
CA LYS A 59 4.06 19.19 14.10
C LYS A 59 3.31 17.84 14.01
N HIS A 60 2.82 17.34 15.14
CA HIS A 60 2.14 16.05 15.19
C HIS A 60 0.73 16.10 14.58
N LEU A 61 0.08 17.27 14.59
CA LEU A 61 -1.15 17.48 13.83
C LEU A 61 -0.89 17.41 12.31
N LEU A 62 0.17 18.05 11.82
CA LEU A 62 0.57 17.97 10.41
C LEU A 62 0.95 16.53 10.01
N ASP A 63 1.72 15.83 10.85
CA ASP A 63 2.06 14.41 10.65
C ASP A 63 0.80 13.52 10.59
N PHE A 64 -0.26 13.89 11.31
CA PHE A 64 -1.54 13.18 11.29
C PHE A 64 -2.31 13.45 9.99
N GLN A 65 -2.39 14.71 9.59
CA GLN A 65 -3.05 15.12 8.34
C GLN A 65 -2.38 14.50 7.12
N LEU A 66 -1.06 14.47 7.07
CA LEU A 66 -0.31 13.81 5.99
C LEU A 66 -0.65 12.32 5.91
N ALA A 67 -0.62 11.61 7.04
CA ALA A 67 -0.92 10.19 7.06
C ALA A 67 -2.39 9.89 6.71
N HIS A 68 -3.31 10.80 7.07
CA HIS A 68 -4.70 10.70 6.64
C HIS A 68 -4.84 10.87 5.12
N ALA A 69 -4.16 11.86 4.53
CA ALA A 69 -4.15 12.04 3.07
C ALA A 69 -3.60 10.80 2.36
N GLN A 70 -2.46 10.26 2.83
CA GLN A 70 -1.87 9.02 2.29
C GLN A 70 -2.83 7.81 2.39
N ALA A 71 -3.55 7.69 3.51
CA ALA A 71 -4.52 6.62 3.68
C ALA A 71 -5.71 6.76 2.71
N GLN A 72 -6.18 7.99 2.46
CA GLN A 72 -7.23 8.25 1.46
C GLN A 72 -6.74 7.93 0.05
N ASP A 73 -5.54 8.37 -0.31
CA ASP A 73 -4.94 8.09 -1.62
C ASP A 73 -4.79 6.58 -1.85
N ALA A 74 -4.35 5.82 -0.84
CA ALA A 74 -4.21 4.37 -0.92
C ALA A 74 -5.55 3.66 -1.18
N VAL A 75 -6.67 4.18 -0.66
CA VAL A 75 -8.01 3.64 -0.95
C VAL A 75 -8.39 3.85 -2.41
N HIS A 76 -8.01 4.98 -3.00
CA HIS A 76 -8.43 5.36 -4.35
C HIS A 76 -7.45 4.97 -5.46
N LEU A 77 -6.21 4.61 -5.12
CA LEU A 77 -5.20 4.16 -6.07
C LEU A 77 -5.67 2.90 -6.82
N PRO A 78 -5.82 2.94 -8.16
CA PRO A 78 -6.18 1.77 -8.94
C PRO A 78 -5.04 0.74 -8.95
N LEU A 79 -5.39 -0.53 -9.15
CA LEU A 79 -4.41 -1.59 -9.36
C LEU A 79 -3.82 -1.45 -10.77
N ASN A 80 -2.49 -1.43 -10.88
CA ASN A 80 -1.81 -1.57 -12.16
C ASN A 80 -1.53 -3.05 -12.41
N ILE A 81 -2.47 -3.72 -13.08
CA ILE A 81 -2.35 -5.16 -13.37
C ILE A 81 -1.11 -5.47 -14.21
N GLU A 82 -0.80 -4.63 -15.20
CA GLU A 82 0.34 -4.86 -16.09
C GLU A 82 1.63 -4.86 -15.29
N GLN A 83 1.83 -3.86 -14.44
CA GLN A 83 3.01 -3.78 -13.57
C GLN A 83 3.04 -4.95 -12.58
N LEU A 84 1.94 -5.24 -11.89
CA LEU A 84 1.88 -6.36 -10.95
C LEU A 84 2.22 -7.69 -11.63
N SER A 85 1.66 -7.94 -12.81
CA SER A 85 1.89 -9.17 -13.58
C SER A 85 3.36 -9.27 -14.02
N ASN A 86 3.95 -8.16 -14.45
CA ASN A 86 5.36 -8.10 -14.82
C ASN A 86 6.26 -8.38 -13.62
N ASP A 87 6.01 -7.74 -12.47
CA ASP A 87 6.79 -7.91 -11.25
C ASP A 87 6.74 -9.37 -10.75
N ILE A 88 5.56 -9.99 -10.80
CA ILE A 88 5.39 -11.42 -10.44
C ILE A 88 6.13 -12.33 -11.43
N THR A 89 5.98 -12.09 -12.73
CA THR A 89 6.55 -12.95 -13.78
C THR A 89 8.07 -12.84 -13.85
N LEU A 90 8.62 -11.65 -13.58
CA LEU A 90 10.07 -11.42 -13.54
C LEU A 90 10.74 -12.35 -12.51
N GLU A 91 10.12 -12.51 -11.35
CA GLU A 91 10.63 -13.36 -10.28
C GLU A 91 10.15 -14.83 -10.40
N ASN A 92 9.05 -15.08 -11.11
CA ASN A 92 8.39 -16.39 -11.21
C ASN A 92 7.90 -16.72 -12.62
N SER A 93 8.82 -16.82 -13.59
CA SER A 93 8.52 -17.00 -15.02
C SER A 93 7.68 -18.23 -15.38
N ALA A 94 7.57 -19.20 -14.48
CA ALA A 94 6.78 -20.42 -14.68
C ALA A 94 5.29 -20.25 -14.34
N LEU A 95 4.89 -19.17 -13.65
CA LEU A 95 3.50 -18.95 -13.29
C LEU A 95 2.72 -18.40 -14.47
N LYS A 96 1.65 -19.11 -14.85
CA LYS A 96 0.62 -18.54 -15.71
C LYS A 96 -0.28 -17.63 -14.89
N ILE A 97 -0.44 -16.38 -15.33
CA ILE A 97 -1.31 -15.38 -14.69
C ILE A 97 -2.60 -15.23 -15.51
N ILE A 98 -3.74 -15.20 -14.83
CA ILE A 98 -5.05 -14.93 -15.40
C ILE A 98 -5.61 -13.69 -14.71
N ASN A 99 -5.90 -12.66 -15.50
CA ASN A 99 -6.50 -11.42 -15.02
C ASN A 99 -8.01 -11.48 -15.17
N VAL A 100 -8.72 -11.13 -14.09
CA VAL A 100 -10.18 -11.13 -14.03
C VAL A 100 -10.69 -9.93 -13.24
N HIS A 101 -11.98 -9.65 -13.36
CA HIS A 101 -12.63 -8.53 -12.73
C HIS A 101 -13.92 -8.98 -12.02
N SER A 102 -14.22 -8.36 -10.87
CA SER A 102 -15.50 -8.57 -10.19
C SER A 102 -16.69 -7.96 -10.95
N LYS A 103 -17.92 -8.06 -10.43
CA LYS A 103 -19.10 -7.38 -11.00
C LYS A 103 -19.12 -5.87 -10.78
N VAL A 104 -18.14 -5.34 -10.07
CA VAL A 104 -18.00 -3.90 -9.85
C VAL A 104 -17.61 -3.22 -11.16
N ILE A 105 -17.94 -1.94 -11.30
CA ILE A 105 -17.64 -1.16 -12.53
C ILE A 105 -16.57 -0.09 -12.30
N ASP A 106 -16.46 0.42 -11.08
CA ASP A 106 -15.48 1.42 -10.69
C ASP A 106 -15.21 1.38 -9.18
N ARG A 107 -14.25 2.18 -8.73
CA ARG A 107 -13.83 2.22 -7.32
C ARG A 107 -14.90 2.77 -6.37
N ALA A 108 -15.76 3.69 -6.82
CA ALA A 108 -16.84 4.22 -5.97
C ALA A 108 -17.91 3.14 -5.74
N HIS A 109 -18.27 2.42 -6.80
CA HIS A 109 -19.18 1.28 -6.76
C HIS A 109 -18.62 0.16 -5.87
N TYR A 110 -17.31 -0.12 -5.95
CA TYR A 110 -16.63 -1.08 -5.08
C TYR A 110 -16.87 -0.80 -3.59
N LEU A 111 -16.69 0.46 -3.17
CA LEU A 111 -16.82 0.89 -1.78
C LEU A 111 -18.26 0.81 -1.26
N GLN A 112 -19.25 0.95 -2.15
CA GLN A 112 -20.67 0.96 -1.79
C GLN A 112 -21.35 -0.41 -1.93
N ARG A 113 -20.81 -1.30 -2.77
CA ARG A 113 -21.42 -2.60 -3.13
C ARG A 113 -20.47 -3.77 -2.86
N PRO A 114 -20.26 -4.11 -1.57
CA PRO A 114 -19.41 -5.24 -1.20
C PRO A 114 -19.95 -6.58 -1.71
N ASP A 115 -21.26 -6.70 -1.95
CA ASP A 115 -21.90 -7.87 -2.54
C ASP A 115 -21.40 -8.15 -3.97
N LEU A 116 -21.22 -7.11 -4.78
CA LEU A 116 -20.73 -7.25 -6.16
C LEU A 116 -19.23 -7.51 -6.22
N GLY A 117 -18.46 -6.96 -5.28
CA GLY A 117 -17.03 -7.26 -5.17
C GLY A 117 -16.73 -8.70 -4.74
N ARG A 118 -17.74 -9.46 -4.28
CA ARG A 118 -17.62 -10.88 -3.95
C ARG A 118 -17.94 -11.80 -5.14
N ARG A 119 -18.33 -11.25 -6.29
CA ARG A 119 -18.75 -12.02 -7.46
C ARG A 119 -17.97 -11.58 -8.69
N LEU A 120 -17.57 -12.53 -9.52
CA LEU A 120 -16.94 -12.30 -10.81
C LEU A 120 -17.95 -11.81 -11.86
N ASN A 121 -17.49 -10.99 -12.81
CA ASN A 121 -18.29 -10.64 -13.98
C ASN A 121 -18.38 -11.80 -14.97
N ASP A 122 -19.33 -11.72 -15.89
CA ASP A 122 -19.65 -12.85 -16.78
C ASP A 122 -18.51 -13.17 -17.76
N GLU A 123 -17.70 -12.18 -18.14
CA GLU A 123 -16.50 -12.38 -18.97
C GLU A 123 -15.43 -13.17 -18.21
N SER A 124 -15.12 -12.76 -16.99
CA SER A 124 -14.16 -13.41 -16.11
C SER A 124 -14.54 -14.85 -15.78
N ILE A 125 -15.84 -15.10 -15.59
CA ILE A 125 -16.36 -16.46 -15.38
C ILE A 125 -16.01 -17.34 -16.59
N LYS A 126 -16.21 -16.85 -17.82
CA LYS A 126 -15.86 -17.60 -19.04
C LYS A 126 -14.35 -17.86 -19.10
N THR A 127 -13.54 -16.83 -18.89
CA THR A 127 -12.07 -16.95 -18.91
C THR A 127 -11.55 -17.97 -17.91
N LEU A 128 -12.07 -17.98 -16.67
CA LEU A 128 -11.64 -18.97 -15.67
C LEU A 128 -12.13 -20.39 -16.00
N THR A 129 -13.34 -20.52 -16.55
CA THR A 129 -13.89 -21.83 -16.93
C THR A 129 -13.05 -22.50 -18.01
N GLU A 130 -12.45 -21.75 -18.93
CA GLU A 130 -11.52 -22.27 -19.94
C GLU A 130 -10.23 -22.85 -19.34
N HIS A 131 -9.90 -22.46 -18.11
CA HIS A 131 -8.74 -22.92 -17.37
C HIS A 131 -9.09 -23.93 -16.27
N ALA A 132 -10.34 -24.37 -16.21
CA ALA A 132 -10.81 -25.33 -15.23
C ALA A 132 -10.08 -26.66 -15.36
N ALA A 133 -9.68 -27.21 -14.22
CA ALA A 133 -9.09 -28.53 -14.17
C ALA A 133 -10.16 -29.60 -14.45
N ALA A 134 -9.81 -30.66 -15.19
CA ALA A 134 -10.73 -31.77 -15.43
C ALA A 134 -11.19 -32.41 -14.10
N ILE A 135 -12.38 -33.03 -14.09
CA ILE A 135 -13.04 -33.53 -12.86
C ILE A 135 -12.11 -34.43 -12.03
N ASN A 136 -11.36 -35.33 -12.67
CA ASN A 136 -10.44 -36.27 -11.99
C ASN A 136 -9.02 -35.71 -11.82
N GLN A 137 -8.84 -34.42 -12.10
CA GLN A 137 -7.56 -33.71 -12.07
C GLN A 137 -7.80 -32.31 -11.50
N SER A 138 -8.39 -32.20 -10.31
CA SER A 138 -8.53 -30.93 -9.57
C SER A 138 -7.17 -30.33 -9.21
N TYR A 139 -7.08 -29.00 -9.12
CA TYR A 139 -5.95 -28.33 -8.48
C TYR A 139 -6.01 -28.52 -6.96
N ASP A 140 -4.86 -28.55 -6.29
CA ASP A 140 -4.80 -28.63 -4.84
C ASP A 140 -4.99 -27.25 -4.20
N VAL A 141 -4.34 -26.23 -4.76
CA VAL A 141 -4.47 -24.82 -4.33
C VAL A 141 -4.63 -23.91 -5.53
N ALA A 142 -5.55 -22.95 -5.43
CA ALA A 142 -5.55 -21.74 -6.22
C ALA A 142 -4.98 -20.57 -5.40
N ILE A 143 -4.12 -19.77 -6.00
CA ILE A 143 -3.66 -18.51 -5.39
C ILE A 143 -4.35 -17.36 -6.12
N VAL A 144 -4.99 -16.49 -5.35
CA VAL A 144 -5.76 -15.37 -5.87
C VAL A 144 -5.22 -14.08 -5.25
N VAL A 145 -4.74 -13.18 -6.09
CA VAL A 145 -4.29 -11.84 -5.70
C VAL A 145 -5.41 -10.86 -6.00
N VAL A 146 -5.84 -10.12 -4.99
CA VAL A 146 -7.00 -9.23 -5.06
C VAL A 146 -6.59 -7.84 -4.59
N ASP A 147 -6.92 -6.80 -5.35
CA ASP A 147 -6.63 -5.41 -5.01
C ASP A 147 -7.09 -5.02 -3.58
N GLY A 148 -8.31 -5.41 -3.22
CA GLY A 148 -8.87 -5.11 -1.91
C GLY A 148 -9.08 -3.61 -1.70
N LEU A 149 -8.91 -3.18 -0.44
CA LEU A 149 -8.99 -1.76 -0.06
C LEU A 149 -7.67 -1.01 -0.27
N SER A 150 -6.56 -1.71 -0.55
CA SER A 150 -5.25 -1.11 -0.81
C SER A 150 -4.51 -1.81 -1.95
N SER A 151 -4.66 -1.29 -3.16
CA SER A 151 -3.89 -1.74 -4.33
C SER A 151 -2.39 -1.54 -4.12
N TYR A 152 -2.01 -0.49 -3.38
CA TYR A 152 -0.61 -0.23 -3.01
C TYR A 152 0.00 -1.38 -2.21
N ALA A 153 -0.72 -1.89 -1.20
CA ALA A 153 -0.27 -3.02 -0.39
C ALA A 153 -0.03 -4.27 -1.24
N VAL A 154 -0.94 -4.54 -2.17
CA VAL A 154 -0.88 -5.71 -3.06
C VAL A 154 0.32 -5.63 -3.98
N GLN A 155 0.51 -4.51 -4.67
CA GLN A 155 1.63 -4.32 -5.60
C GLN A 155 2.98 -4.40 -4.90
N LYS A 156 3.08 -3.82 -3.71
CA LYS A 156 4.33 -3.78 -2.96
C LYS A 156 4.72 -5.15 -2.40
N ASN A 157 3.75 -5.91 -1.87
CA ASN A 157 4.04 -7.07 -1.04
C ASN A 157 3.77 -8.42 -1.71
N SER A 158 2.88 -8.49 -2.71
CA SER A 158 2.52 -9.78 -3.33
C SER A 158 3.68 -10.39 -4.13
N PRO A 159 4.41 -9.65 -5.00
CA PRO A 159 5.53 -10.22 -5.73
C PRO A 159 6.60 -10.87 -4.84
N PRO A 160 7.22 -10.17 -3.86
CA PRO A 160 8.26 -10.78 -3.04
C PRO A 160 7.74 -11.91 -2.15
N PHE A 161 6.49 -11.83 -1.68
CA PHE A 161 5.86 -12.92 -0.93
C PHE A 161 5.68 -14.18 -1.79
N LEU A 162 5.12 -14.03 -3.00
CA LEU A 162 4.89 -15.16 -3.91
C LEU A 162 6.21 -15.83 -4.29
N THR A 163 7.26 -15.05 -4.55
CA THR A 163 8.60 -15.58 -4.83
C THR A 163 9.11 -16.47 -3.71
N GLN A 164 9.02 -16.00 -2.45
CA GLN A 164 9.45 -16.80 -1.31
C GLN A 164 8.56 -18.03 -1.09
N LEU A 165 7.24 -17.89 -1.26
CA LEU A 165 6.30 -19.00 -1.13
C LEU A 165 6.60 -20.10 -2.16
N ILE A 166 6.76 -19.73 -3.43
CA ILE A 166 7.02 -20.66 -4.53
C ILE A 166 8.36 -21.36 -4.36
N GLN A 167 9.42 -20.63 -4.02
CA GLN A 167 10.72 -21.22 -3.69
C GLN A 167 10.60 -22.24 -2.56
N ARG A 168 9.80 -21.95 -1.54
CA ARG A 168 9.59 -22.86 -0.41
C ARG A 168 8.81 -24.11 -0.81
N LEU A 169 7.72 -23.97 -1.56
CA LEU A 169 6.93 -25.09 -2.08
C LEU A 169 7.77 -26.00 -2.98
N ALA A 170 8.57 -25.40 -3.87
CA ALA A 170 9.51 -26.11 -4.72
C ALA A 170 10.54 -26.92 -3.90
N SER A 171 11.13 -26.32 -2.86
CA SER A 171 12.12 -27.00 -2.00
C SER A 171 11.54 -28.21 -1.23
N GLN A 172 10.22 -28.27 -1.09
CA GLN A 172 9.50 -29.35 -0.41
C GLN A 172 8.94 -30.39 -1.38
N ASN A 173 9.28 -30.33 -2.68
CA ASN A 173 8.71 -31.15 -3.74
C ASN A 173 7.18 -31.03 -3.87
N LEU A 174 6.59 -29.94 -3.36
CA LEU A 174 5.18 -29.61 -3.52
C LEU A 174 4.93 -28.82 -4.82
N MET A 175 5.98 -28.47 -5.56
CA MET A 175 5.85 -27.86 -6.87
C MET A 175 7.00 -28.34 -7.75
N PRO A 176 6.74 -28.75 -9.01
CA PRO A 176 7.83 -29.03 -9.92
C PRO A 176 8.54 -27.71 -10.23
N LEU A 177 9.84 -27.65 -9.98
CA LEU A 177 10.66 -26.61 -10.60
C LEU A 177 10.71 -26.85 -12.11
N PRO A 178 10.89 -25.80 -12.93
CA PRO A 178 10.98 -25.92 -14.39
C PRO A 178 12.02 -26.92 -14.92
N VAL A 179 12.91 -27.41 -14.05
CA VAL A 179 14.09 -28.20 -14.40
C VAL A 179 13.88 -29.72 -14.22
N GLU A 180 12.83 -30.19 -13.54
CA GLU A 180 12.62 -31.62 -13.27
C GLU A 180 11.46 -32.21 -14.07
N THR A 181 11.78 -32.83 -15.21
CA THR A 181 10.83 -33.19 -16.27
C THR A 181 10.17 -34.58 -16.14
N TYR A 182 10.40 -35.36 -15.07
CA TYR A 182 10.03 -36.79 -15.09
C TYR A 182 9.16 -37.31 -13.95
N LYS A 183 8.74 -36.46 -13.00
CA LYS A 183 7.81 -36.87 -11.93
C LYS A 183 6.53 -36.05 -12.06
N GLN A 184 5.39 -36.74 -12.21
CA GLN A 184 4.08 -36.11 -12.00
C GLN A 184 4.09 -35.51 -10.60
N PRO A 185 3.84 -34.21 -10.43
CA PRO A 185 3.88 -33.60 -9.11
C PRO A 185 2.72 -34.14 -8.27
N ASP A 186 3.01 -34.48 -7.02
CA ASP A 186 1.98 -34.90 -6.04
C ASP A 186 1.02 -33.74 -5.69
N TYR A 187 1.35 -32.52 -6.11
CA TYR A 187 0.66 -31.30 -5.75
C TYR A 187 0.57 -30.33 -6.94
N ARG A 188 -0.66 -29.90 -7.28
CA ARG A 188 -0.98 -29.15 -8.50
C ARG A 188 -1.51 -27.78 -8.16
N LEU A 189 -0.70 -26.76 -8.45
CA LEU A 189 -1.10 -25.37 -8.32
C LEU A 189 -1.93 -24.93 -9.54
N ALA A 190 -3.03 -24.22 -9.28
CA ALA A 190 -3.78 -23.56 -10.35
C ALA A 190 -2.98 -22.37 -10.93
N PRO A 191 -3.32 -21.87 -12.13
CA PRO A 191 -2.82 -20.59 -12.59
C PRO A 191 -3.08 -19.49 -11.54
N LEU A 192 -2.14 -18.55 -11.40
CA LEU A 192 -2.29 -17.42 -10.50
C LEU A 192 -3.42 -16.53 -11.03
N VAL A 193 -4.38 -16.19 -10.18
CA VAL A 193 -5.50 -15.33 -10.57
C VAL A 193 -5.31 -13.95 -9.96
N VAL A 194 -5.32 -12.90 -10.78
CA VAL A 194 -5.33 -11.52 -10.33
C VAL A 194 -6.74 -10.96 -10.55
N VAL A 195 -7.37 -10.50 -9.47
CA VAL A 195 -8.74 -10.00 -9.46
C VAL A 195 -8.76 -8.51 -9.17
N GLU A 196 -9.37 -7.74 -10.06
CA GLU A 196 -9.69 -6.34 -9.83
C GLU A 196 -11.03 -6.14 -9.12
N GLN A 197 -11.07 -5.15 -8.23
CA GLN A 197 -12.23 -4.75 -7.45
C GLN A 197 -12.86 -5.92 -6.67
N GLY A 198 -12.04 -6.81 -6.11
CA GLY A 198 -12.47 -8.03 -5.45
C GLY A 198 -12.54 -7.92 -3.92
N ARG A 199 -13.26 -8.84 -3.29
CA ARG A 199 -13.32 -9.05 -1.83
C ARG A 199 -12.85 -10.46 -1.52
N VAL A 200 -12.50 -10.74 -0.26
CA VAL A 200 -12.03 -12.07 0.19
C VAL A 200 -12.86 -13.23 -0.37
N ALA A 201 -14.19 -13.17 -0.24
CA ALA A 201 -15.08 -14.27 -0.67
C ALA A 201 -15.13 -14.50 -2.20
N ILE A 202 -14.53 -13.63 -3.02
CA ILE A 202 -14.39 -13.90 -4.47
C ILE A 202 -13.48 -15.11 -4.72
N GLY A 203 -12.57 -15.42 -3.78
CA GLY A 203 -11.70 -16.59 -3.84
C GLY A 203 -12.49 -17.89 -3.93
N ASP A 204 -13.62 -18.01 -3.24
CA ASP A 204 -14.46 -19.21 -3.25
C ASP A 204 -15.03 -19.48 -4.66
N GLU A 205 -15.51 -18.43 -5.34
CA GLU A 205 -16.03 -18.55 -6.72
C GLU A 205 -14.89 -18.89 -7.70
N VAL A 206 -13.72 -18.29 -7.55
CA VAL A 206 -12.53 -18.61 -8.35
C VAL A 206 -12.11 -20.07 -8.17
N ALA A 207 -12.03 -20.55 -6.93
CA ALA A 207 -11.66 -21.92 -6.61
C ALA A 207 -12.63 -22.93 -7.22
N GLN A 208 -13.94 -22.65 -7.11
CA GLN A 208 -14.97 -23.48 -7.70
C GLN A 208 -14.86 -23.55 -9.23
N LEU A 209 -14.67 -22.40 -9.90
CA LEU A 209 -14.53 -22.34 -11.36
C LEU A 209 -13.27 -23.06 -11.86
N LEU A 210 -12.17 -22.98 -11.11
CA LEU A 210 -10.92 -23.65 -11.47
C LEU A 210 -10.90 -25.14 -11.08
N ASN A 211 -11.89 -25.64 -10.34
CA ASN A 211 -11.88 -26.97 -9.73
C ASN A 211 -10.66 -27.16 -8.80
N ALA A 212 -10.45 -26.22 -7.89
CA ALA A 212 -9.40 -26.25 -6.87
C ALA A 212 -9.96 -26.72 -5.51
N LYS A 213 -9.18 -27.52 -4.78
CA LYS A 213 -9.57 -28.04 -3.45
C LYS A 213 -9.51 -26.99 -2.34
N SER A 214 -8.64 -26.00 -2.49
CA SER A 214 -8.47 -24.89 -1.54
C SER A 214 -7.99 -23.63 -2.25
N VAL A 215 -8.13 -22.48 -1.59
CA VAL A 215 -7.76 -21.18 -2.15
C VAL A 215 -7.08 -20.28 -1.14
N LEU A 216 -5.95 -19.71 -1.54
CA LEU A 216 -5.21 -18.70 -0.80
C LEU A 216 -5.45 -17.33 -1.46
N VAL A 217 -6.16 -16.45 -0.75
CA VAL A 217 -6.45 -15.08 -1.19
C VAL A 217 -5.48 -14.11 -0.54
N LEU A 218 -4.66 -13.43 -1.34
CA LEU A 218 -3.83 -12.29 -0.96
C LEU A 218 -4.63 -11.03 -1.26
N ILE A 219 -4.89 -10.19 -0.27
CA ILE A 219 -5.74 -9.01 -0.44
C ILE A 219 -5.19 -7.78 0.28
N GLY A 220 -5.24 -6.63 -0.38
CA GLY A 220 -4.92 -5.34 0.25
C GLY A 220 -5.92 -5.01 1.35
N GLU A 221 -5.46 -4.88 2.58
CA GLU A 221 -6.34 -4.54 3.71
C GLU A 221 -6.74 -3.07 3.70
N ARG A 222 -7.60 -2.70 4.65
CA ARG A 222 -7.99 -1.30 4.86
C ARG A 222 -6.75 -0.49 5.26
N PRO A 223 -6.39 0.58 4.52
CA PRO A 223 -5.27 1.44 4.89
C PRO A 223 -5.44 2.03 6.29
N GLY A 224 -4.43 1.82 7.14
CA GLY A 224 -4.34 2.46 8.45
C GLY A 224 -3.60 3.80 8.36
N LEU A 225 -3.80 4.67 9.35
CA LEU A 225 -3.09 5.96 9.49
C LEU A 225 -1.57 5.84 9.73
N SER A 226 -1.04 4.63 9.79
CA SER A 226 0.38 4.37 10.06
C SER A 226 0.96 3.24 9.22
N SER A 227 0.14 2.55 8.43
CA SER A 227 0.56 1.56 7.44
C SER A 227 -0.51 1.45 6.36
N PRO A 228 -0.29 2.09 5.19
CA PRO A 228 -1.18 1.95 4.03
C PRO A 228 -0.90 0.67 3.23
N ASP A 229 0.12 -0.10 3.60
CA ASP A 229 0.71 -1.20 2.84
C ASP A 229 0.50 -2.60 3.47
N SER A 230 -0.54 -2.76 4.29
CA SER A 230 -0.84 -4.05 4.91
C SER A 230 -1.52 -5.03 3.93
N LEU A 231 -0.95 -6.23 3.82
CA LEU A 231 -1.45 -7.35 3.00
C LEU A 231 -2.03 -8.44 3.91
N GLY A 232 -3.28 -8.83 3.65
CA GLY A 232 -3.97 -9.91 4.35
C GLY A 232 -3.97 -11.20 3.53
N LEU A 233 -3.92 -12.34 4.21
CA LEU A 233 -3.95 -13.67 3.61
C LEU A 233 -5.09 -14.50 4.21
N TYR A 234 -5.95 -15.03 3.35
CA TYR A 234 -7.10 -15.84 3.74
C TYR A 234 -7.04 -17.19 3.02
N LEU A 235 -7.12 -18.28 3.78
CA LEU A 235 -7.06 -19.64 3.25
C LEU A 235 -8.38 -20.35 3.55
N THR A 236 -9.05 -20.85 2.52
CA THR A 236 -10.26 -21.67 2.60
C THR A 236 -10.12 -22.98 1.85
#